data_AF-A0A831TJF2-F1
#
_entry.id   AF-A0A831TJF2-F1
#
_cell.length_a   1.000
_cell.length_b   1.000
_cell.length_c   1.000
_cell.angle_alpha   90.00
_cell.angle_beta   90.00
_cell.angle_gamma   90.00
#
_symmetry.space_group_name_H-M   'P 1'
#
loop_
_entity.id
_entity.type
_entity.pdbx_description
1 polymer ?
#
loop_
_entity_poly.entity_id
_entity_poly.type
_entity_poly.pdbx_seq_one_letter_code
_entity_poly.pdbx_strand_id
1 'polypeptide(L)' 'MKVIIVNKIIKVGKIEVAGIGSSSVILVGDTETIVNSSYFDTPSNSLIISSDIKPINSATPE' A
#
# COMPACT_ATOMS: atom_id res chain seq x y z
N MET A 1 -9.61 -45.46 8.86
CA MET A 1 -10.77 -44.83 8.18
C MET A 1 -10.20 -43.86 7.14
N LYS A 2 -10.58 -43.98 5.86
CA LYS A 2 -10.07 -43.10 4.79
C LYS A 2 -11.10 -42.03 4.52
N VAL A 3 -10.74 -40.76 4.72
CA VAL A 3 -11.57 -39.60 4.36
C VAL A 3 -11.02 -39.03 3.05
N ILE A 4 -11.90 -38.83 2.07
CA ILE A 4 -11.55 -38.22 0.78
C ILE A 4 -12.22 -36.85 0.75
N ILE A 5 -11.40 -35.80 0.74
CA ILE A 5 -11.88 -34.43 0.52
C ILE A 5 -11.81 -34.14 -0.97
N VAL A 6 -12.94 -33.76 -1.57
CA VAL A 6 -13.02 -33.35 -2.99
C VAL A 6 -13.45 -31.90 -3.03
N ASN A 7 -12.51 -31.00 -3.30
CA ASN A 7 -12.84 -29.60 -3.53
C ASN A 7 -13.70 -29.50 -4.80
N LYS A 8 -14.85 -28.82 -4.68
CA LYS A 8 -15.76 -28.54 -5.81
C LYS A 8 -15.47 -27.14 -6.37
N ILE A 9 -16.11 -26.82 -7.49
CA ILE A 9 -16.00 -25.50 -8.12
C ILE A 9 -16.53 -24.42 -7.18
N ILE A 10 -15.74 -23.37 -6.97
CA ILE A 10 -16.19 -22.14 -6.33
C ILE A 10 -16.94 -21.32 -7.39
N LYS A 11 -18.27 -21.28 -7.29
CA LYS A 11 -19.10 -20.48 -8.20
C LYS A 11 -19.30 -19.09 -7.62
N VAL A 12 -18.51 -18.15 -8.09
CA VAL A 12 -18.63 -16.73 -7.75
C VAL A 12 -19.63 -16.10 -8.71
N GLY A 13 -20.70 -15.50 -8.17
CA GLY A 13 -21.72 -14.80 -8.95
C GLY A 13 -21.24 -13.40 -9.36
N LYS A 14 -21.75 -12.38 -8.69
CA LYS A 14 -21.34 -10.99 -8.90
C LYS A 14 -20.49 -10.52 -7.72
N ILE A 15 -19.31 -9.98 -8.01
CA ILE A 15 -18.51 -9.20 -7.06
C ILE A 15 -18.58 -7.74 -7.50
N GLU A 16 -18.91 -6.85 -6.58
CA GLU A 16 -18.95 -5.40 -6.82
C GLU A 16 -18.05 -4.70 -5.81
N VAL A 17 -17.04 -3.99 -6.30
CA VAL A 17 -16.04 -3.29 -5.49
C VAL A 17 -16.09 -1.81 -5.87
N ALA A 18 -16.62 -0.98 -4.97
CA ALA A 18 -16.81 0.45 -5.22
C ALA A 18 -15.50 1.26 -5.14
N GLY A 19 -14.45 0.71 -4.54
CA GLY A 19 -13.12 1.30 -4.47
C GLY A 19 -12.17 0.41 -3.68
N ILE A 20 -10.87 0.49 -4.02
CA ILE A 20 -9.79 -0.11 -3.24
C ILE A 20 -8.84 1.01 -2.78
N GLY A 21 -8.39 0.95 -1.53
CA GLY A 21 -7.37 1.86 -1.01
C GLY A 21 -5.96 1.40 -1.39
N SER A 22 -4.95 2.22 -1.10
CA SER A 22 -3.55 1.80 -1.17
C SER A 22 -3.31 0.56 -0.31
N SER A 23 -2.61 -0.44 -0.86
CA SER A 23 -2.31 -1.74 -0.20
C SER A 23 -3.53 -2.62 0.10
N SER A 24 -4.44 -2.78 -0.85
CA SER A 24 -5.61 -3.68 -0.72
C SER A 24 -5.47 -4.98 -1.53
N VAL A 25 -5.96 -6.09 -0.99
CA VAL A 25 -6.03 -7.40 -1.67
C VAL A 25 -7.44 -7.98 -1.53
N ILE A 26 -8.01 -8.45 -2.64
CA ILE A 26 -9.28 -9.18 -2.65
C ILE A 26 -8.98 -10.60 -3.11
N LEU A 27 -9.24 -11.57 -2.25
CA LEU A 27 -9.01 -12.98 -2.52
C LEU A 27 -10.34 -13.74 -2.62
N VAL A 28 -10.47 -14.57 -3.65
CA VAL A 28 -11.64 -15.42 -3.85
C VAL A 28 -11.19 -16.86 -4.08
N GLY A 29 -11.44 -17.70 -3.08
CA GLY A 29 -10.94 -19.07 -3.01
C GLY A 29 -10.05 -19.28 -1.79
N ASP A 30 -9.49 -20.49 -1.68
CA ASP A 30 -8.57 -20.81 -0.59
C ASP A 30 -7.18 -20.25 -0.87
N THR A 31 -6.50 -19.84 0.19
CA THR A 31 -5.07 -19.54 0.18
C THR A 31 -4.47 -20.03 1.48
N GLU A 32 -3.38 -20.79 1.36
CA GLU A 32 -2.67 -21.32 2.53
C GLU A 32 -1.90 -20.23 3.29
N THR A 33 -1.37 -19.21 2.59
CA THR A 33 -0.69 -18.08 3.21
C THR A 33 -0.76 -16.84 2.32
N ILE A 34 -1.13 -15.70 2.90
CA ILE A 34 -1.02 -14.38 2.27
C ILE A 34 0.10 -13.63 2.98
N VAL A 35 1.13 -13.21 2.25
CA VAL A 35 2.20 -12.35 2.78
C VAL A 35 2.08 -10.98 2.12
N ASN A 36 1.85 -9.95 2.92
CA ASN A 36 1.92 -8.56 2.49
C ASN A 36 3.17 -7.93 3.10
N SER A 37 4.09 -7.44 2.27
CA SER A 37 5.27 -6.71 2.72
C SER A 37 5.22 -5.28 2.21
N SER A 38 5.37 -4.34 3.14
CA SER A 38 5.55 -2.92 2.84
C SER A 38 6.99 -2.58 3.23
N TYR A 39 7.80 -2.18 2.26
CA TYR A 39 9.17 -1.71 2.50
C TYR A 39 9.18 -0.19 2.37
N PHE A 40 9.52 0.51 3.46
CA PHE A 40 9.80 1.93 3.40
C PHE A 40 11.22 2.12 2.86
N ASP A 41 11.33 2.58 1.61
CA ASP A 41 12.62 2.84 0.95
C ASP A 41 13.13 4.29 1.18
N THR A 42 12.60 5.00 2.18
CA THR A 42 13.07 6.35 2.50
C THR A 42 14.10 6.26 3.62
N PRO A 43 15.41 6.27 3.32
CA PRO A 43 16.45 6.35 4.34
C PRO A 43 16.28 7.63 5.16
N SER A 44 16.78 7.63 6.41
CA SER A 44 16.66 8.74 7.38
C SER A 44 17.22 10.09 6.92
N ASN A 45 17.90 10.14 5.77
CA ASN A 45 18.53 11.32 5.20
C ASN A 45 17.73 11.94 4.04
N SER A 46 16.56 11.43 3.66
CA SER A 46 15.74 11.98 2.55
C SER A 46 15.05 13.31 2.88
N LEU A 47 15.35 13.91 4.04
CA LEU A 47 15.00 15.30 4.30
C LEU A 47 15.95 16.20 3.49
N ILE A 48 15.56 16.54 2.27
CA ILE A 48 16.17 17.66 1.54
C ILE A 48 15.63 18.95 2.18
N ILE A 49 16.23 19.38 3.29
CA ILE A 49 16.04 20.76 3.75
C ILE A 49 16.66 21.64 2.67
N SER A 50 15.84 22.31 1.87
CA SER A 50 16.36 23.39 1.03
C SER A 50 16.90 24.48 1.96
N SER A 51 18.21 24.67 1.95
CA SER A 51 18.91 25.69 2.76
C SER A 51 18.70 27.12 2.24
N ASP A 52 17.92 27.34 1.19
CA ASP A 52 17.92 28.62 0.47
C ASP A 52 16.55 29.31 0.41
N ILE A 53 15.93 29.49 1.58
CA ILE A 53 15.04 30.63 1.76
C ILE A 53 15.84 31.73 2.48
N LYS A 54 16.71 32.41 1.74
CA LYS A 54 17.11 33.77 2.13
C LYS A 54 15.91 34.68 1.84
N PRO A 55 15.32 35.36 2.83
CA PRO A 55 14.39 36.44 2.55
C PRO A 55 15.12 37.45 1.66
N ILE A 56 14.54 37.77 0.52
CA ILE A 56 15.00 38.88 -0.30
C ILE A 56 14.98 40.12 0.59
N ASN A 57 16.12 40.80 0.64
CA ASN A 57 16.48 41.92 1.50
C ASN A 57 15.26 42.74 1.95
N SER A 58 14.99 42.79 3.26
CA SER A 58 14.19 43.87 3.82
C SER A 58 14.96 45.16 3.58
N ALA A 59 14.63 45.85 2.50
CA ALA A 59 15.02 47.23 2.29
C ALA A 59 14.69 47.99 3.58
N THR A 60 15.72 48.43 4.29
CA THR A 60 15.55 49.39 5.39
C THR A 60 16.68 50.40 5.30
N PRO A 61 16.37 51.70 5.43
CA PRO A 61 17.15 52.78 4.86
C PRO A 61 18.06 53.45 5.90
N GLU A 62 19.28 53.77 5.51
CA GLU A 62 20.08 54.92 5.95
C GLU A 62 21.20 55.17 4.94
#